data_AF-A0A7X5XQG1-F1
#
_entry.id   AF-A0A7X5XQG1-F1
#
_cell.length_a   1.000
_cell.length_b   1.000
_cell.length_c   1.000
_cell.angle_alpha   90.00
_cell.angle_beta   90.00
_cell.angle_gamma   90.00
#
_symmetry.space_group_name_H-M   'P 1'
#
loop_
_entity.id
_entity.type
_entity.pdbx_description
1 polymer ?
#
loop_
_entity_poly.entity_id
_entity_poly.type
_entity_poly.pdbx_seq_one_letter_code
_entity_poly.pdbx_strand_id
1 'polypeptide(L)'
;MSGFRYAAAGALMLVVAGCAAIPQPAAPPPAPQPVAPAPAPAPLPTPTAGWEDRAVDRGAWRYDTASRTAAFVPTGSANALLTMACSGGGIRMTSALDGNVSLRTSAGTDQLRFDGGSANLPTRDPRLDRIAFSRGRFALEAPGGGALTLPVQSEIGRVIEDCRG
;
A
#
# COMPACT_ATOMS: atom_id res chain seq x y z
N MET A 1 -101.08 18.36 -91.52
CA MET A 1 -100.03 17.36 -91.22
C MET A 1 -99.58 17.61 -89.78
N SER A 2 -99.76 16.61 -88.93
CA SER A 2 -99.42 16.37 -87.51
C SER A 2 -98.40 17.31 -86.83
N GLY A 3 -98.44 17.71 -85.56
CA GLY A 3 -99.17 17.27 -84.35
C GLY A 3 -98.22 17.27 -83.12
N PHE A 4 -98.71 17.68 -81.94
CA PHE A 4 -98.24 17.36 -80.55
C PHE A 4 -96.81 17.79 -80.08
N ARG A 5 -96.58 18.59 -79.00
CA ARG A 5 -96.83 18.48 -77.53
C ARG A 5 -95.80 17.66 -76.71
N TYR A 6 -95.19 18.34 -75.71
CA TYR A 6 -94.74 17.93 -74.36
C TYR A 6 -93.42 17.15 -74.11
N ALA A 7 -92.63 17.76 -73.19
CA ALA A 7 -92.15 17.24 -71.89
C ALA A 7 -90.83 16.46 -71.75
N ALA A 8 -90.20 16.76 -70.60
CA ALA A 8 -89.32 15.93 -69.76
C ALA A 8 -87.94 15.58 -70.35
N ALA A 9 -86.86 15.34 -69.61
CA ALA A 9 -86.42 15.56 -68.23
C ALA A 9 -84.97 15.01 -68.21
N GLY A 10 -84.09 15.55 -67.35
CA GLY A 10 -83.03 14.74 -66.75
C GLY A 10 -81.57 15.01 -67.16
N ALA A 11 -80.69 14.56 -66.25
CA ALA A 11 -79.22 14.57 -66.23
C ALA A 11 -78.61 15.87 -65.66
N LEU A 12 -78.55 16.08 -64.34
CA LEU A 12 -77.71 15.39 -63.35
C LEU A 12 -76.23 15.30 -63.81
N MET A 13 -75.43 16.31 -63.44
CA MET A 13 -73.97 16.25 -63.49
C MET A 13 -73.41 16.53 -62.09
N LEU A 14 -72.70 15.52 -61.60
CA LEU A 14 -72.09 15.41 -60.29
C LEU A 14 -71.03 16.50 -60.08
N VAL A 15 -71.05 17.16 -58.93
CA VAL A 15 -69.85 17.83 -58.39
C VAL A 15 -69.44 17.10 -57.12
N VAL A 16 -68.33 16.40 -57.27
CA VAL A 16 -67.56 15.67 -56.26
C VAL A 16 -67.03 16.67 -55.22
N ALA A 17 -67.40 16.48 -53.96
CA ALA A 17 -66.70 17.10 -52.83
C ALA A 17 -66.32 15.99 -51.83
N GLY A 18 -65.36 15.16 -52.25
CA GLY A 18 -64.68 14.24 -51.34
C GLY A 18 -63.75 15.03 -50.43
N CYS A 19 -64.13 15.20 -49.16
CA CYS A 19 -63.20 15.61 -48.11
C CYS A 19 -62.21 14.46 -47.85
N ALA A 20 -61.12 14.42 -48.61
CA ALA A 20 -59.96 13.62 -48.23
C ALA A 20 -59.23 14.35 -47.09
N ALA A 21 -59.38 13.84 -45.87
CA ALA A 21 -58.54 14.26 -44.75
C ALA A 21 -57.08 13.91 -45.08
N ILE A 22 -56.24 14.93 -45.25
CA ILE A 22 -54.81 14.75 -45.52
C ILE A 22 -54.17 14.18 -44.23
N PRO A 23 -53.56 12.99 -44.26
CA PRO A 23 -52.86 12.46 -43.10
C PRO A 23 -51.70 13.39 -42.76
N GLN A 24 -51.68 13.92 -41.53
CA GLN A 24 -50.61 14.80 -41.08
C GLN A 24 -49.32 13.98 -40.92
N PRO A 25 -48.19 14.38 -41.52
CA PRO A 25 -46.92 13.68 -41.35
C PRO A 25 -46.57 13.55 -39.87
N ALA A 26 -46.30 12.33 -39.41
CA ALA A 26 -45.83 12.10 -38.04
C ALA A 26 -44.51 12.85 -37.83
N ALA A 27 -44.40 13.56 -36.71
CA ALA A 27 -43.18 14.31 -36.38
C ALA A 27 -41.97 13.35 -36.32
N PRO A 28 -40.82 13.74 -36.90
CA PRO A 28 -39.63 12.91 -36.86
C PRO A 28 -39.19 12.66 -35.41
N PRO A 29 -38.69 11.46 -35.09
CA PRO A 29 -38.29 11.13 -33.73
C PRO A 29 -37.22 12.10 -33.20
N PRO A 30 -37.21 12.38 -31.88
CA PRO A 30 -36.22 13.26 -31.27
C PRO A 30 -34.80 12.76 -31.53
N ALA A 31 -33.88 13.68 -31.84
CA ALA A 31 -32.47 13.34 -32.02
C ALA A 31 -31.89 12.73 -30.73
N PRO A 32 -31.03 11.70 -30.82
CA PRO A 32 -30.36 11.12 -29.65
C PRO A 32 -29.58 12.19 -28.89
N GLN A 33 -29.81 12.29 -27.58
CA GLN A 33 -29.05 13.22 -26.74
C GLN A 33 -27.63 12.68 -26.50
N PRO A 34 -26.59 13.52 -26.59
CA PRO A 34 -25.23 13.13 -26.24
C PRO A 34 -25.16 12.64 -24.79
N VAL A 35 -24.75 11.38 -24.59
CA VAL A 35 -24.52 10.83 -23.24
C VAL A 35 -23.18 11.35 -22.75
N ALA A 36 -23.17 11.98 -21.56
CA ALA A 36 -21.95 12.46 -20.95
C ALA A 36 -20.98 11.29 -20.67
N PRO A 37 -19.67 11.43 -20.97
CA PRO A 37 -18.68 10.40 -20.65
C PRO A 37 -18.67 10.10 -19.14
N ALA A 38 -18.61 8.82 -18.79
CA ALA A 38 -18.51 8.40 -17.39
C ALA A 38 -17.22 8.97 -16.74
N PRO A 39 -17.27 9.38 -15.47
CA PRO A 39 -16.08 9.85 -14.75
C PRO A 39 -14.99 8.78 -14.73
N ALA A 40 -13.74 9.18 -14.96
CA ALA A 40 -12.60 8.27 -14.87
C ALA A 40 -12.43 7.74 -13.43
N PRO A 41 -12.08 6.46 -13.23
CA PRO A 41 -11.83 5.91 -11.90
C PRO A 41 -10.70 6.66 -11.19
N ALA A 42 -10.81 6.82 -9.87
CA ALA A 42 -9.74 7.41 -9.07
C ALA A 42 -8.46 6.52 -9.14
N PRO A 43 -7.26 7.12 -9.14
CA PRO A 43 -6.01 6.38 -9.09
C PRO A 43 -5.94 5.50 -7.83
N LEU A 44 -5.38 4.29 -7.96
CA LEU A 44 -5.13 3.42 -6.81
C LEU A 44 -4.08 4.06 -5.87
N PRO A 45 -4.19 3.86 -4.55
CA PRO A 45 -3.18 4.32 -3.61
C PRO A 45 -1.83 3.67 -3.92
N THR A 46 -0.76 4.46 -3.89
CA THR A 46 0.61 3.95 -4.04
C THR A 46 0.96 3.08 -2.83
N PRO A 47 1.51 1.87 -3.01
CA PRO A 47 1.98 1.05 -1.88
C PRO A 47 3.01 1.82 -1.06
N THR A 48 2.83 1.88 0.27
CA THR A 48 3.86 2.36 1.19
C THR A 48 5.08 1.45 1.08
N ALA A 49 6.27 2.03 0.89
CA ALA A 49 7.51 1.27 0.86
C ALA A 49 7.68 0.43 2.14
N GLY A 50 8.00 -0.86 1.97
CA GLY A 50 8.22 -1.79 3.07
C GLY A 50 9.48 -1.44 3.86
N TRP A 51 9.70 -2.13 4.98
CA TRP A 51 10.94 -1.93 5.75
C TRP A 51 12.17 -2.38 4.97
N GLU A 52 12.01 -3.37 4.09
CA GLU A 52 13.04 -3.90 3.19
C GLU A 52 13.62 -2.85 2.22
N ASP A 53 12.79 -1.89 1.79
CA ASP A 53 13.16 -0.85 0.82
C ASP A 53 13.74 0.40 1.48
N ARG A 54 13.70 0.48 2.82
CA ARG A 54 14.26 1.62 3.54
C ARG A 54 15.77 1.66 3.39
N ALA A 55 16.29 2.87 3.28
CA ALA A 55 17.72 3.10 3.41
C ALA A 55 18.19 2.64 4.79
N VAL A 56 19.32 1.96 4.81
CA VAL A 56 20.01 1.59 6.05
C VAL A 56 20.51 2.86 6.73
N ASP A 57 20.40 2.91 8.06
CA ASP A 57 20.96 4.00 8.86
C ASP A 57 22.45 4.17 8.58
N ARG A 58 22.90 5.42 8.47
CA ARG A 58 24.31 5.70 8.17
C ARG A 58 25.16 5.45 9.41
N GLY A 59 25.99 4.42 9.37
CA GLY A 59 26.86 4.05 10.49
C GLY A 59 27.61 2.76 10.22
N ALA A 60 28.30 2.28 11.23
CA ALA A 60 29.04 1.03 11.17
C ALA A 60 28.93 0.27 12.48
N TRP A 61 28.94 -1.06 12.38
CA TRP A 61 29.14 -1.90 13.54
C TRP A 61 30.60 -1.84 14.00
N ARG A 62 30.79 -1.89 15.32
CA ARG A 62 32.09 -2.02 15.96
C ARG A 62 31.99 -3.07 17.03
N TYR A 63 32.93 -4.01 17.04
CA TYR A 63 33.05 -5.00 18.09
C TYR A 63 34.17 -4.64 19.06
N ASP A 64 33.86 -4.60 20.34
CA ASP A 64 34.84 -4.53 21.42
C ASP A 64 34.98 -5.90 22.09
N THR A 65 36.18 -6.46 21.97
CA THR A 65 36.54 -7.76 22.55
C THR A 65 36.60 -7.74 24.07
N ALA A 66 36.99 -6.62 24.69
CA ALA A 66 37.17 -6.55 26.14
C ALA A 66 35.82 -6.64 26.86
N SER A 67 34.80 -5.96 26.33
CA SER A 67 33.44 -5.99 26.87
C SER A 67 32.51 -7.01 26.19
N ARG A 68 32.97 -7.71 25.14
CA ARG A 68 32.14 -8.56 24.27
C ARG A 68 30.87 -7.86 23.79
N THR A 69 31.08 -6.71 23.15
CA THR A 69 30.00 -5.79 22.76
C THR A 69 30.09 -5.44 21.28
N ALA A 70 29.00 -5.65 20.54
CA ALA A 70 28.80 -5.09 19.22
C ALA A 70 27.95 -3.82 19.32
N ALA A 71 28.43 -2.69 18.81
CA ALA A 71 27.69 -1.43 18.81
C ALA A 71 27.60 -0.85 17.40
N PHE A 72 26.39 -0.49 16.99
CA PHE A 72 26.17 0.27 15.76
C PHE A 72 26.30 1.76 16.04
N VAL A 73 27.37 2.36 15.54
CA VAL A 73 27.70 3.77 15.74
C VAL A 73 27.33 4.55 14.47
N PRO A 74 26.40 5.52 14.55
CA PRO A 74 26.01 6.33 13.41
C PRO A 74 27.14 7.29 12.99
N THR A 75 27.20 7.60 11.70
CA THR A 75 28.20 8.54 11.17
C THR A 75 27.98 9.93 11.75
N GLY A 76 29.04 10.54 12.31
CA GLY A 76 28.97 11.89 12.88
C GLY A 76 28.47 11.95 14.33
N SER A 77 28.28 10.81 15.00
CA SER A 77 27.94 10.76 16.44
C SER A 77 28.76 9.68 17.15
N ALA A 78 29.06 9.90 18.43
CA ALA A 78 29.72 8.91 19.29
C ALA A 78 28.72 7.95 19.99
N ASN A 79 27.43 8.29 19.98
CA ASN A 79 26.41 7.53 20.68
C ASN A 79 25.86 6.41 19.78
N ALA A 80 25.97 5.17 20.24
CA ALA A 80 25.45 4.01 19.51
C ALA A 80 23.92 4.03 19.45
N LEU A 81 23.35 3.71 18.28
CA LEU A 81 21.89 3.57 18.13
C LEU A 81 21.38 2.23 18.66
N LEU A 82 22.21 1.20 18.54
CA LEU A 82 21.95 -0.12 19.09
C LEU A 82 23.27 -0.72 19.58
N THR A 83 23.24 -1.25 20.79
CA THR A 83 24.33 -2.04 21.36
C THR A 83 23.82 -3.43 21.67
N MET A 84 24.62 -4.45 21.37
CA MET A 84 24.42 -5.84 21.75
C MET A 84 25.62 -6.25 22.59
N ALA A 85 25.41 -6.55 23.87
CA ALA A 85 26.47 -6.94 24.80
C ALA A 85 26.18 -8.31 25.40
N CYS A 86 27.18 -9.19 25.40
CA CYS A 86 27.06 -10.44 26.13
C CYS A 86 27.15 -10.18 27.63
N SER A 87 26.04 -10.38 28.35
CA SER A 87 25.93 -10.10 29.78
C SER A 87 24.99 -11.09 30.46
N GLY A 88 25.43 -11.68 31.57
CA GLY A 88 24.56 -12.50 32.42
C GLY A 88 23.96 -13.74 31.74
N GLY A 89 24.69 -14.38 30.82
CA GLY A 89 24.22 -15.58 30.10
C GLY A 89 23.18 -15.29 29.01
N GLY A 90 23.13 -14.05 28.54
CA GLY A 90 22.31 -13.62 27.41
C GLY A 90 22.90 -12.42 26.71
N ILE A 91 22.18 -11.94 25.70
CA ILE A 91 22.52 -10.72 24.97
C ILE A 91 21.61 -9.61 25.47
N ARG A 92 22.23 -8.60 26.08
CA ARG A 92 21.57 -7.34 26.42
C ARG A 92 21.64 -6.41 25.21
N MET A 93 20.48 -6.11 24.65
CA MET A 93 20.31 -5.08 23.64
C MET A 93 20.00 -3.75 24.33
N THR A 94 20.64 -2.66 23.91
CA THR A 94 20.39 -1.31 24.46
C THR A 94 20.23 -0.31 23.31
N SER A 95 19.19 0.52 23.39
CA SER A 95 18.82 1.51 22.37
C SER A 95 18.00 2.63 23.00
N ALA A 96 17.73 3.70 22.24
CA ALA A 96 16.77 4.74 22.60
C ALA A 96 15.30 4.29 22.37
N LEU A 97 15.09 3.12 21.76
CA LEU A 97 13.76 2.52 21.59
C LEU A 97 13.20 2.04 22.92
N ASP A 98 11.88 2.09 23.07
CA ASP A 98 11.20 1.64 24.27
C ASP A 98 9.85 0.97 23.93
N GLY A 99 9.36 0.13 24.83
CA GLY A 99 8.09 -0.56 24.68
C GLY A 99 8.15 -1.84 23.84
N ASN A 100 7.03 -2.20 23.21
CA ASN A 100 6.93 -3.39 22.34
C ASN A 100 7.46 -3.05 20.95
N VAL A 101 8.75 -3.29 20.72
CA VAL A 101 9.45 -2.98 19.48
C VAL A 101 9.31 -4.15 18.52
N SER A 102 8.83 -3.89 17.30
CA SER A 102 8.77 -4.90 16.25
C SER A 102 10.17 -5.16 15.70
N LEU A 103 10.61 -6.41 15.73
CA LEU A 103 11.82 -6.87 15.07
C LEU A 103 11.46 -7.42 13.69
N ARG A 104 11.91 -6.76 12.63
CA ARG A 104 11.70 -7.15 11.24
C ARG A 104 12.97 -7.78 10.68
N THR A 105 12.88 -9.01 10.22
CA THR A 105 13.98 -9.73 9.57
C THR A 105 13.47 -10.36 8.28
N SER A 106 14.36 -10.82 7.40
CA SER A 106 13.92 -11.59 6.22
C SER A 106 13.28 -12.94 6.55
N ALA A 107 13.40 -13.41 7.80
CA ALA A 107 12.76 -14.63 8.28
C ALA A 107 11.35 -14.39 8.87
N GLY A 108 10.95 -13.13 9.08
CA GLY A 108 9.65 -12.77 9.62
C GLY A 108 9.69 -11.59 10.59
N THR A 109 8.57 -11.37 11.27
CA THR A 109 8.40 -10.32 12.28
C THR A 109 8.24 -10.94 13.67
N ASP A 110 8.98 -10.41 14.64
CA ASP A 110 8.84 -10.71 16.06
C ASP A 110 8.60 -9.44 16.88
N GLN A 111 8.40 -9.62 18.18
CA GLN A 111 8.37 -8.54 19.15
C GLN A 111 9.56 -8.66 20.10
N LEU A 112 10.19 -7.54 20.41
CA LEU A 112 11.18 -7.37 21.48
C LEU A 112 10.61 -6.36 22.47
N ARG A 113 10.58 -6.70 23.75
CA ARG A 113 10.22 -5.74 24.79
C ARG A 113 11.48 -4.99 25.21
N PHE A 114 11.53 -3.70 24.91
CA PHE A 114 12.47 -2.78 25.52
C PHE A 114 11.81 -2.17 26.76
N ASP A 115 12.55 -2.17 27.87
CA ASP A 115 12.18 -1.56 29.13
C ASP A 115 13.34 -0.65 29.56
N GLY A 116 13.06 0.64 29.70
CA GLY A 116 14.07 1.67 29.98
C GLY A 116 15.18 1.69 28.94
N GLY A 117 14.87 1.42 27.67
CA GLY A 117 15.86 1.37 26.59
C GLY A 117 16.66 0.07 26.49
N SER A 118 16.28 -1.00 27.20
CA SER A 118 16.98 -2.28 27.13
C SER A 118 16.07 -3.49 26.97
N ALA A 119 16.54 -4.48 26.21
CA ALA A 119 15.90 -5.78 26.03
C ALA A 119 16.93 -6.89 26.27
N ASN A 120 16.55 -7.95 26.97
CA ASN A 120 17.43 -9.09 27.22
C ASN A 120 16.92 -10.31 26.46
N LEU A 121 17.82 -10.94 25.71
CA LEU A 121 17.57 -12.17 24.97
C LEU A 121 18.42 -13.28 25.57
N PRO A 122 17.87 -14.46 25.87
CA PRO A 122 18.67 -15.64 26.19
C PRO A 122 19.70 -15.92 25.09
N THR A 123 20.88 -16.43 25.46
CA THR A 123 21.98 -16.71 24.51
C THR A 123 21.57 -17.62 23.32
N ARG A 124 20.57 -18.49 23.51
CA ARG A 124 20.04 -19.39 22.47
C ARG A 124 18.66 -18.95 21.93
N ASP A 125 18.31 -17.68 22.08
CA ASP A 125 17.05 -17.16 21.54
C ASP A 125 17.10 -17.16 20.00
N PRO A 126 16.13 -17.81 19.32
CA PRO A 126 16.13 -17.92 17.85
C PRO A 126 16.00 -16.57 17.14
N ARG A 127 15.58 -15.49 17.83
CA ARG A 127 15.59 -14.12 17.25
C ARG A 127 17.01 -13.64 16.96
N LEU A 128 18.00 -14.07 17.72
CA LEU A 128 19.40 -13.71 17.48
C LEU A 128 19.90 -14.26 16.14
N ASP A 129 19.60 -15.53 15.86
CA ASP A 129 19.94 -16.14 14.56
C ASP A 129 19.18 -15.48 13.41
N ARG A 130 17.88 -15.17 13.62
CA ARG A 130 17.09 -14.44 12.61
C ARG A 130 17.64 -13.06 12.28
N ILE A 131 18.24 -12.36 13.26
CA ILE A 131 18.97 -11.11 13.01
C ILE A 131 20.26 -11.39 12.22
N ALA A 132 21.09 -12.32 12.70
CA ALA A 132 22.41 -12.62 12.12
C ALA A 132 22.34 -13.14 10.67
N PHE A 133 21.27 -13.84 10.31
CA PHE A 133 21.04 -14.38 8.98
C PHE A 133 20.04 -13.58 8.13
N SER A 134 19.62 -12.39 8.59
CA SER A 134 18.73 -11.55 7.78
C SER A 134 19.44 -11.07 6.51
N ARG A 135 18.70 -10.97 5.40
CA ARG A 135 19.26 -10.61 4.07
C ARG A 135 19.65 -9.14 4.01
N GLY A 136 20.87 -8.84 4.44
CA GLY A 136 21.53 -7.53 4.32
C GLY A 136 21.10 -6.49 5.35
N ARG A 137 19.84 -6.51 5.81
CA ARG A 137 19.34 -5.58 6.85
C ARG A 137 18.28 -6.22 7.74
N PHE A 138 18.04 -5.59 8.88
CA PHE A 138 16.90 -5.84 9.76
C PHE A 138 16.39 -4.50 10.30
N ALA A 139 15.17 -4.46 10.80
CA ALA A 139 14.61 -3.24 11.38
C ALA A 139 14.06 -3.45 12.78
N LEU A 140 14.13 -2.39 13.59
CA LEU A 140 13.50 -2.28 14.89
C LEU A 140 12.51 -1.12 14.84
N GLU A 141 11.23 -1.35 15.09
CA GLU A 141 10.18 -0.34 14.99
C GLU A 141 9.40 -0.24 16.30
N ALA A 142 9.55 0.89 17.01
CA ALA A 142 8.81 1.18 18.22
C ALA A 142 7.41 1.75 17.90
N PRO A 143 6.40 1.51 18.74
CA PRO A 143 5.04 2.02 18.53
C PRO A 143 4.96 3.56 18.54
N GLY A 144 5.89 4.22 19.24
CA GLY A 144 6.00 5.69 19.32
C GLY A 144 6.68 6.36 18.11
N GLY A 145 6.94 5.63 17.02
CA GLY A 145 7.52 6.16 15.79
C GLY A 145 9.05 6.10 15.69
N GLY A 146 9.75 5.69 16.74
CA GLY A 146 11.19 5.40 16.66
C GLY A 146 11.45 4.17 15.79
N ALA A 147 12.32 4.28 14.78
CA ALA A 147 12.67 3.15 13.93
C ALA A 147 14.17 3.16 13.60
N LEU A 148 14.76 1.97 13.55
CA LEU A 148 16.13 1.73 13.08
C LEU A 148 16.09 0.71 11.94
N THR A 149 16.86 0.96 10.88
CA THR A 149 17.09 0.00 9.80
C THR A 149 18.59 -0.26 9.72
N LEU A 150 19.04 -1.38 10.27
CA LEU A 150 20.45 -1.66 10.52
C LEU A 150 21.00 -2.70 9.55
N PRO A 151 22.27 -2.59 9.13
CA PRO A 151 22.88 -3.60 8.27
C PRO A 151 23.21 -4.85 9.09
N VAL A 152 23.14 -6.02 8.44
CA VAL A 152 23.63 -7.27 9.02
C VAL A 152 25.11 -7.42 8.70
N GLN A 153 25.95 -7.47 9.73
CA GLN A 153 27.43 -7.53 9.61
C GLN A 153 28.03 -8.52 10.63
N SER A 154 29.31 -8.85 10.45
CA SER A 154 30.03 -9.90 11.18
C SER A 154 30.08 -9.71 12.70
N GLU A 155 30.05 -8.47 13.17
CA GLU A 155 30.12 -8.09 14.58
C GLU A 155 28.91 -8.61 15.36
N ILE A 156 27.74 -8.69 14.72
CA ILE A 156 26.52 -9.26 15.29
C ILE A 156 26.72 -10.77 15.53
N GLY A 157 27.19 -11.48 14.51
CA GLY A 157 27.48 -12.91 14.63
C GLY A 157 28.55 -13.17 15.69
N ARG A 158 29.61 -12.34 15.71
CA ARG A 158 30.68 -12.45 16.69
C ARG A 158 30.19 -12.30 18.13
N VAL A 159 29.38 -11.29 18.44
CA VAL A 159 28.85 -11.15 19.81
C VAL A 159 27.91 -12.29 20.19
N ILE A 160 27.15 -12.84 19.23
CA ILE A 160 26.27 -14.00 19.47
C ILE A 160 27.09 -15.24 19.80
N GLU A 161 28.08 -15.56 18.98
CA GLU A 161 28.93 -16.74 19.18
C GLU A 161 29.79 -16.61 20.44
N ASP A 162 30.41 -15.46 20.69
CA ASP A 162 31.19 -15.21 21.91
C ASP A 162 30.31 -15.32 23.18
N CYS A 163 29.00 -15.13 23.06
CA CYS A 163 28.07 -15.30 24.19
C CYS A 163 27.58 -16.74 24.38
N ARG A 164 27.71 -17.59 23.35
CA ARG A 164 27.35 -19.02 23.38
C ARG A 164 28.44 -19.87 24.04
N GLY A 165 29.69 -19.43 23.97
CA GLY A 165 30.86 -20.10 24.55
C GLY A 165 31.56 -21.01 23.56
#